data_AF-A0A969VYT6-F1
#
_entry.id   AF-A0A969VYT6-F1
#
_cell.length_a   1.000
_cell.length_b   1.000
_cell.length_c   1.000
_cell.angle_alpha   90.00
_cell.angle_beta   90.00
_cell.angle_gamma   90.00
#
_symmetry.space_group_name_H-M   'P 1'
#
loop_
_entity.id
_entity.type
_entity.pdbx_description
1 polymer ?
#
loop_
_entity_poly.entity_id
_entity_poly.type
_entity_poly.pdbx_seq_one_letter_code
_entity_poly.pdbx_strand_id
1 'polypeptide(L)'
;MAISKGLPLYSATGKLIGVTAVDLSLAQIDAFLQELKIGKSGSVFLLERSGDLIADSTPHRPYDIQNGEIERINAKNSSNYLLRSTIGYLNAEVGDLNNLKVAQSSEFSIRGDRVLWQVIPFQDGQGIDWLIVVVVPASDFTQQIDNNTRATFLLCLLSLGIAIVIGNFTANRIARPLLRLCDASRAIADGDLDQDVEVNNIEELHVLAQSFNQMSDQLQKADRLKTDFLSNISHELKTPLVSILGFTKVIDKKFDDVAAPLSGVEDKKIQRSIKQIKET
;
A
#
# COMPACT_ATOMS: atom_id res chain seq x y z
N MET A 1 -5.98 -53.52 30.15
CA MET A 1 -5.89 -52.84 31.45
C MET A 1 -7.21 -52.13 31.72
N ALA A 2 -7.62 -52.07 32.99
CA ALA A 2 -8.85 -51.39 33.43
C ALA A 2 -8.58 -50.69 34.76
N ILE A 3 -9.39 -49.69 35.08
CA ILE A 3 -9.43 -49.06 36.40
C ILE A 3 -10.66 -49.59 37.10
N SER A 4 -10.46 -50.13 38.29
CA SER A 4 -11.50 -50.72 39.11
C SER A 4 -11.79 -49.82 40.31
N LYS A 5 -13.05 -49.47 40.50
CA LYS A 5 -13.51 -48.77 41.70
C LYS A 5 -14.32 -49.71 42.57
N GLY A 6 -13.78 -50.06 43.73
CA GLY A 6 -14.46 -50.87 44.75
C GLY A 6 -15.25 -50.00 45.73
N LEU A 7 -16.51 -50.35 45.97
CA LEU A 7 -17.39 -49.73 46.96
C LEU A 7 -17.78 -50.80 48.00
N PRO A 8 -17.40 -50.63 49.28
CA PRO A 8 -17.82 -51.56 50.32
C PRO A 8 -19.32 -51.44 50.60
N LEU A 9 -19.99 -52.59 50.71
CA LEU A 9 -21.39 -52.72 51.08
C LEU A 9 -21.50 -53.13 52.54
N TYR A 10 -22.13 -52.30 53.36
CA TYR A 10 -22.35 -52.58 54.79
C TYR A 10 -23.82 -52.97 55.05
N SER A 11 -24.04 -53.81 56.05
CA SER A 11 -25.37 -54.13 56.58
C SER A 11 -25.98 -52.92 57.28
N ALA A 12 -27.29 -52.96 57.54
CA ALA A 12 -27.97 -51.99 58.41
C ALA A 12 -27.40 -51.93 59.84
N THR A 13 -26.65 -52.96 60.25
CA THR A 13 -25.94 -53.05 61.54
C THR A 13 -24.46 -52.62 61.44
N GLY A 14 -24.01 -52.10 60.30
CA GLY A 14 -22.64 -51.61 60.07
C GLY A 14 -21.60 -52.70 59.76
N LYS A 15 -22.00 -53.95 59.56
CA LYS A 15 -21.08 -55.06 59.24
C LYS A 15 -20.82 -55.11 57.74
N LEU A 16 -19.56 -55.19 57.30
CA LEU A 16 -19.22 -55.36 55.87
C LEU A 16 -19.81 -56.68 55.33
N ILE A 17 -20.65 -56.59 54.30
CA ILE A 17 -21.30 -57.73 53.63
C ILE A 17 -20.59 -58.09 52.33
N GLY A 18 -19.98 -57.12 51.64
CA GLY A 18 -19.28 -57.35 50.38
C GLY A 18 -18.67 -56.09 49.80
N VAL A 19 -18.15 -56.18 48.58
CA VAL A 19 -17.63 -55.05 47.81
C VAL A 19 -18.19 -55.14 46.39
N THR A 20 -18.80 -54.05 45.91
CA THR A 20 -19.14 -53.92 44.49
C THR A 20 -17.98 -53.25 43.76
N ALA A 21 -17.60 -53.76 42.60
CA ALA A 21 -16.58 -53.12 41.76
C ALA A 21 -17.20 -52.66 40.45
N VAL A 22 -16.78 -51.49 39.97
CA VAL A 22 -17.05 -51.04 38.61
C VAL A 22 -15.70 -50.92 37.90
N ASP A 23 -15.58 -51.62 36.78
CA ASP A 23 -14.37 -51.62 35.95
C ASP A 23 -14.58 -50.73 34.73
N LEU A 24 -13.70 -49.75 34.54
CA LEU A 24 -13.62 -48.94 33.34
C LEU A 24 -12.42 -49.38 32.51
N SER A 25 -12.65 -49.78 31.26
CA SER A 25 -11.58 -50.20 30.36
C SER A 25 -10.77 -48.98 29.90
N LEU A 26 -9.45 -49.03 30.10
CA LEU A 26 -8.55 -47.98 29.61
C LEU A 26 -8.55 -47.88 28.07
N ALA A 27 -8.86 -48.99 27.38
CA ALA A 27 -8.99 -48.98 25.92
C ALA A 27 -10.18 -48.14 25.43
N GLN A 28 -11.24 -47.97 26.25
CA GLN A 28 -12.36 -47.10 25.89
C GLN A 28 -11.98 -45.63 25.98
N ILE A 29 -11.13 -45.26 26.95
CA ILE A 29 -10.59 -43.91 27.06
C ILE A 29 -9.68 -43.61 25.86
N ASP A 30 -8.81 -44.55 25.50
CA ASP A 30 -7.93 -44.45 24.33
C ASP A 30 -8.72 -44.24 23.03
N ALA A 31 -9.75 -45.07 22.80
CA ALA A 31 -10.63 -44.94 21.64
C ALA A 31 -11.35 -43.58 21.61
N PHE A 32 -11.83 -43.11 22.76
CA PHE A 32 -12.45 -41.78 22.87
C PHE A 32 -11.47 -40.65 22.53
N LEU A 33 -10.22 -40.72 23.02
CA LEU A 33 -9.21 -39.70 22.70
C LEU A 33 -8.82 -39.70 21.22
N GLN A 34 -8.83 -40.85 20.54
CA GLN A 34 -8.54 -40.95 19.11
C GLN A 34 -9.65 -40.36 18.22
N GLU A 35 -10.89 -40.29 18.72
CA GLU A 35 -12.00 -39.64 18.02
C GLU A 35 -11.95 -38.10 18.13
N LEU A 36 -11.24 -37.56 19.12
CA LEU A 36 -11.11 -36.12 19.33
C LEU A 36 -10.22 -35.48 18.25
N LYS A 37 -10.78 -34.54 17.49
CA LYS A 37 -10.03 -33.75 16.51
C LYS A 37 -9.47 -32.49 17.17
N ILE A 38 -8.15 -32.46 17.36
CA ILE A 38 -7.46 -31.30 17.94
C ILE A 38 -6.44 -30.80 16.92
N GLY A 39 -6.78 -29.71 16.24
CA GLY A 39 -6.00 -29.23 15.11
C GLY A 39 -5.94 -30.27 13.97
N LYS A 40 -4.83 -30.29 13.24
CA LYS A 40 -4.53 -31.29 12.20
C LYS A 40 -3.58 -32.36 12.70
N SER A 41 -2.65 -31.98 13.55
CA SER A 41 -1.57 -32.81 14.10
C SER A 41 -1.43 -32.67 15.63
N GLY A 42 -2.36 -31.96 16.28
CA GLY A 42 -2.44 -31.90 17.73
C GLY A 42 -2.77 -33.25 18.35
N SER A 43 -2.37 -33.43 19.60
CA SER A 43 -2.53 -34.68 20.33
C SER A 43 -2.83 -34.41 21.80
N VAL A 44 -3.61 -35.30 22.40
CA VAL A 44 -3.90 -35.37 23.82
C VAL A 44 -3.36 -36.66 24.40
N PHE A 45 -2.77 -36.52 25.57
CA PHE A 45 -2.21 -37.61 26.34
C PHE A 45 -2.76 -37.56 27.75
N LEU A 46 -3.02 -38.73 28.32
CA LEU A 46 -3.46 -38.87 29.69
C LEU A 46 -2.38 -39.60 30.46
N LEU A 47 -1.88 -38.99 31.53
CA LEU A 47 -0.70 -39.47 32.26
C LEU A 47 -0.99 -39.54 33.75
N GLU A 48 -0.34 -40.46 34.45
CA GLU A 48 -0.22 -40.37 35.90
C GLU A 48 0.91 -39.42 36.30
N ARG A 49 0.96 -39.05 37.57
CA ARG A 49 2.06 -38.24 38.14
C ARG A 49 3.42 -38.90 38.02
N SER A 50 3.49 -40.24 37.97
CA SER A 50 4.72 -40.99 37.68
C SER A 50 5.26 -40.75 36.25
N GLY A 51 4.43 -40.22 35.36
CA GLY A 51 4.70 -40.09 33.94
C GLY A 51 4.29 -41.31 33.11
N ASP A 52 3.62 -42.29 33.70
CA ASP A 52 3.10 -43.44 32.96
C ASP A 52 1.88 -43.07 32.13
N LEU A 53 1.84 -43.57 30.89
CA LEU A 53 0.78 -43.29 29.94
C LEU A 53 -0.46 -44.12 30.27
N ILE A 54 -1.59 -43.43 30.38
CA ILE A 54 -2.92 -44.00 30.58
C ILE A 54 -3.61 -44.17 29.23
N ALA A 55 -3.58 -43.12 28.41
CA ALA A 55 -4.22 -43.08 27.09
C ALA A 55 -3.50 -42.10 26.15
N ASP A 56 -3.56 -42.38 24.84
CA ASP A 56 -2.91 -41.60 23.78
C ASP A 56 -3.90 -41.38 22.62
N SER A 57 -4.14 -40.12 22.25
CA SER A 57 -4.98 -39.77 21.08
C SER A 57 -4.39 -40.18 19.72
N THR A 58 -3.12 -40.60 19.68
CA THR A 58 -2.43 -41.07 18.47
C THR A 58 -2.55 -42.59 18.35
N PRO A 59 -2.28 -43.21 17.18
CA PRO A 59 -2.44 -44.66 17.00
C PRO A 59 -1.39 -45.51 17.75
N HIS A 60 -0.56 -44.90 18.62
CA HIS A 60 0.40 -45.60 19.45
C HIS A 60 -0.29 -46.18 20.68
N ARG A 61 0.10 -47.40 21.07
CA ARG A 61 -0.46 -48.03 22.27
C ARG A 61 0.22 -47.44 23.52
N PRO A 62 -0.51 -47.17 24.61
CA PRO A 62 0.05 -46.68 25.86
C PRO A 62 0.76 -47.75 26.70
N TYR A 63 0.93 -48.96 26.17
CA TYR A 63 1.53 -50.10 26.83
C TYR A 63 2.37 -50.93 25.86
N ASP A 64 3.34 -51.64 26.40
CA ASP A 64 4.15 -52.64 25.72
C ASP A 64 3.87 -54.03 26.30
N ILE A 65 4.23 -55.07 25.57
CA ILE A 65 4.09 -56.46 26.01
C ILE A 65 5.49 -57.04 26.20
N GLN A 66 5.96 -57.08 27.45
CA GLN A 66 7.27 -57.64 27.80
C GLN A 66 7.07 -58.96 28.54
N ASN A 67 7.71 -60.04 28.06
CA ASN A 67 7.63 -61.38 28.64
C ASN A 67 6.18 -61.92 28.84
N GLY A 68 5.23 -61.45 28.03
CA GLY A 68 3.81 -61.83 28.13
C GLY A 68 2.99 -61.01 29.12
N GLU A 69 3.60 -60.05 29.82
CA GLU A 69 2.93 -59.09 30.70
C GLU A 69 2.73 -57.75 30.00
N ILE A 70 1.61 -57.09 30.30
CA ILE A 70 1.30 -55.76 29.78
C ILE A 70 1.90 -54.74 30.73
N GLU A 71 2.90 -54.00 30.26
CA GLU A 71 3.55 -52.93 31.03
C GLU A 71 3.20 -51.56 30.43
N ARG A 72 2.87 -50.59 31.28
CA ARG A 72 2.60 -49.22 30.81
C ARG A 72 3.88 -48.55 30.36
N ILE A 73 3.79 -47.81 29.26
CA ILE A 73 4.93 -47.05 28.76
C ILE A 73 5.04 -45.75 29.54
N ASN A 74 6.21 -45.47 30.10
CA ASN A 74 6.51 -44.15 30.63
C ASN A 74 6.66 -43.15 29.47
N ALA A 75 6.04 -41.97 29.58
CA ALA A 75 5.98 -41.02 28.49
C ALA A 75 7.35 -40.49 28.02
N LYS A 76 8.37 -40.52 28.90
CA LYS A 76 9.77 -40.24 28.54
C LYS A 76 10.34 -41.23 27.52
N ASN A 77 9.82 -42.45 27.50
CA ASN A 77 10.25 -43.55 26.64
C ASN A 77 9.29 -43.79 25.46
N SER A 78 8.25 -42.97 25.30
CA SER A 78 7.29 -43.14 24.21
C SER A 78 7.96 -43.01 22.84
N SER A 79 7.50 -43.81 21.88
CA SER A 79 7.86 -43.70 20.46
C SER A 79 7.33 -42.42 19.83
N ASN A 80 6.25 -41.85 20.39
CA ASN A 80 5.69 -40.58 19.97
C ASN A 80 6.65 -39.43 20.32
N TYR A 81 7.23 -38.81 19.30
CA TYR A 81 8.21 -37.74 19.47
C TYR A 81 7.61 -36.50 20.14
N LEU A 82 6.34 -36.18 19.85
CA LEU A 82 5.67 -35.00 20.37
C LEU A 82 5.45 -35.15 21.88
N LEU A 83 4.96 -36.31 22.31
CA LEU A 83 4.83 -36.65 23.73
C LEU A 83 6.18 -36.62 24.44
N ARG A 84 7.18 -37.32 23.90
CA ARG A 84 8.51 -37.43 24.51
C ARG A 84 9.18 -36.06 24.67
N SER A 85 9.12 -35.21 23.63
CA SER A 85 9.69 -33.87 23.68
C SER A 85 8.94 -32.95 24.65
N THR A 86 7.61 -33.01 24.68
CA THR A 86 6.81 -32.22 25.64
C THR A 86 7.09 -32.62 27.07
N ILE A 87 7.16 -33.93 27.36
CA ILE A 87 7.45 -34.41 28.72
C ILE A 87 8.90 -34.09 29.12
N GLY A 88 9.85 -34.18 28.19
CA GLY A 88 11.21 -33.71 28.42
C GLY A 88 11.26 -32.23 28.82
N TYR A 89 10.53 -31.37 28.09
CA TYR A 89 10.42 -29.95 28.39
C TYR A 89 9.73 -29.68 29.73
N LEU A 90 8.59 -30.32 29.99
CA LEU A 90 7.82 -30.16 31.24
C LEU A 90 8.65 -30.52 32.49
N ASN A 91 9.42 -31.61 32.43
CA ASN A 91 10.30 -31.98 33.53
C ASN A 91 11.46 -30.98 33.71
N ALA A 92 11.94 -30.34 32.63
CA ALA A 92 12.97 -29.32 32.75
C ALA A 92 12.44 -28.01 33.37
N GLU A 93 11.20 -27.63 33.02
CA GLU A 93 10.56 -26.38 33.46
C GLU A 93 10.01 -26.48 34.89
N VAL A 94 9.34 -27.59 35.23
CA VAL A 94 8.58 -27.76 36.48
C VAL A 94 9.28 -28.74 37.45
N GLY A 95 10.30 -29.45 36.98
CA GLY A 95 10.99 -30.49 37.74
C GLY A 95 10.18 -31.78 37.80
N ASP A 96 9.37 -31.91 38.84
CA ASP A 96 8.52 -33.09 39.08
C ASP A 96 7.06 -32.80 38.65
N LEU A 97 6.45 -33.74 37.93
CA LEU A 97 5.04 -33.71 37.54
C LEU A 97 4.08 -33.65 38.74
N ASN A 98 4.53 -34.07 39.93
CA ASN A 98 3.82 -33.89 41.20
C ASN A 98 3.58 -32.42 41.57
N ASN A 99 4.40 -31.50 41.06
CA ASN A 99 4.29 -30.07 41.35
C ASN A 99 3.17 -29.39 40.53
N LEU A 100 2.63 -30.04 39.51
CA LEU A 100 1.59 -29.51 38.62
C LEU A 100 0.21 -29.53 39.28
N LYS A 101 -0.03 -28.64 40.25
CA LYS A 101 -1.30 -28.57 40.99
C LYS A 101 -2.39 -27.74 40.29
N VAL A 102 -2.00 -26.89 39.35
CA VAL A 102 -2.90 -26.00 38.60
C VAL A 102 -2.64 -26.20 37.11
N ALA A 103 -3.66 -25.94 36.28
CA ALA A 103 -3.50 -25.94 34.85
C ALA A 103 -2.42 -24.94 34.42
N GLN A 104 -1.49 -25.40 33.59
CA GLN A 104 -0.41 -24.60 33.05
C GLN A 104 -0.37 -24.76 31.54
N SER A 105 -0.04 -23.68 30.85
CA SER A 105 0.18 -23.70 29.42
C SER A 105 1.38 -22.86 29.10
N SER A 106 2.18 -23.31 28.15
CA SER A 106 3.27 -22.53 27.59
C SER A 106 3.51 -22.97 26.17
N GLU A 107 4.58 -22.44 25.62
CA GLU A 107 5.05 -22.76 24.30
C GLU A 107 6.53 -23.02 24.33
N PHE A 108 6.96 -23.87 23.41
CA PHE A 108 8.37 -24.15 23.19
C PHE A 108 8.57 -24.51 21.73
N SER A 109 9.82 -24.53 21.30
CA SER A 109 10.15 -24.88 19.93
C SER A 109 10.70 -26.30 19.86
N ILE A 110 10.11 -27.13 19.00
CA ILE A 110 10.61 -28.47 18.69
C ILE A 110 11.00 -28.48 17.21
N ARG A 111 12.28 -28.75 16.91
CA ARG A 111 12.80 -28.82 15.52
C ARG A 111 12.53 -27.56 14.67
N GLY A 112 12.39 -26.40 15.32
CA GLY A 112 12.09 -25.13 14.65
C GLY A 112 10.59 -24.82 14.55
N ASP A 113 9.71 -25.77 14.87
CA ASP A 113 8.27 -25.54 14.94
C ASP A 113 7.87 -25.16 16.37
N ARG A 114 7.15 -24.05 16.50
CA ARG A 114 6.56 -23.65 17.80
C ARG A 114 5.42 -24.59 18.12
N VAL A 115 5.41 -25.11 19.34
CA VAL A 115 4.41 -26.05 19.85
C VAL A 115 3.80 -25.45 21.11
N LEU A 116 2.47 -25.38 21.12
CA LEU A 116 1.71 -24.99 22.29
C LEU A 116 1.39 -26.24 23.09
N TRP A 117 1.63 -26.21 24.39
CA TRP A 117 1.22 -27.28 25.28
C TRP A 117 0.38 -26.72 26.42
N GLN A 118 -0.50 -27.58 26.93
CA GLN A 118 -1.28 -27.32 28.10
C GLN A 118 -1.37 -28.58 28.94
N VAL A 119 -1.06 -28.47 30.23
CA VAL A 119 -1.26 -29.55 31.20
C VAL A 119 -2.38 -29.15 32.15
N ILE A 120 -3.37 -30.02 32.29
CA ILE A 120 -4.51 -29.85 33.18
C ILE A 120 -4.49 -31.00 34.18
N PRO A 121 -4.21 -30.74 35.47
CA PRO A 121 -4.34 -31.77 36.49
C PRO A 121 -5.81 -32.12 36.72
N PHE A 122 -6.10 -33.40 36.77
CA PHE A 122 -7.44 -33.96 37.00
C PHE A 122 -7.40 -34.84 38.24
N GLN A 123 -8.06 -34.38 39.31
CA GLN A 123 -8.19 -35.10 40.57
C GLN A 123 -9.66 -35.27 40.92
N ASP A 124 -10.09 -36.50 41.22
CA ASP A 124 -11.48 -36.80 41.57
C ASP A 124 -11.73 -36.88 43.09
N GLY A 125 -10.67 -36.74 43.89
CA GLY A 125 -10.69 -36.86 45.35
C GLY A 125 -10.94 -38.28 45.86
N GLN A 126 -11.00 -39.28 44.97
CA GLN A 126 -11.29 -40.68 45.26
C GLN A 126 -10.18 -41.62 44.76
N GLY A 127 -8.99 -41.07 44.50
CA GLY A 127 -7.78 -41.79 44.16
C GLY A 127 -7.29 -41.58 42.73
N ILE A 128 -8.08 -40.93 41.87
CA ILE A 128 -7.61 -40.54 40.53
C ILE A 128 -6.79 -39.25 40.64
N ASP A 129 -5.55 -39.30 40.15
CA ASP A 129 -4.68 -38.15 40.01
C ASP A 129 -3.94 -38.22 38.66
N TRP A 130 -4.58 -37.63 37.64
CA TRP A 130 -4.11 -37.67 36.26
C TRP A 130 -3.70 -36.28 35.77
N LEU A 131 -2.93 -36.28 34.70
CA LEU A 131 -2.55 -35.11 33.94
C LEU A 131 -3.07 -35.26 32.51
N ILE A 132 -3.94 -34.35 32.10
CA ILE A 132 -4.35 -34.21 30.71
C ILE A 132 -3.34 -33.28 30.04
N VAL A 133 -2.57 -33.79 29.10
CA VAL A 133 -1.56 -33.04 28.35
C VAL A 133 -2.02 -32.88 26.93
N VAL A 134 -2.34 -31.64 26.55
CA VAL A 134 -2.71 -31.26 25.20
C VAL A 134 -1.50 -30.63 24.54
N VAL A 135 -1.16 -31.07 23.33
CA VAL A 135 -0.01 -30.56 22.57
C VAL A 135 -0.46 -30.28 21.15
N VAL A 136 -0.28 -29.03 20.70
CA VAL A 136 -0.72 -28.60 19.36
C VAL A 136 0.41 -27.82 18.68
N PRO A 137 0.90 -28.28 17.52
CA PRO A 137 1.86 -27.53 16.72
C PRO A 137 1.25 -26.22 16.20
N ALA A 138 1.98 -25.10 16.30
CA ALA A 138 1.54 -23.81 15.78
C ALA A 138 1.31 -23.84 14.26
N SER A 139 2.03 -24.72 13.55
CA SER A 139 1.86 -24.97 12.12
C SER A 139 0.44 -25.36 11.71
N ASP A 140 -0.32 -26.01 12.61
CA ASP A 140 -1.72 -26.35 12.36
C ASP A 140 -2.59 -25.11 12.13
N PHE A 141 -2.23 -24.00 12.77
CA PHE A 141 -2.92 -22.72 12.66
C PHE A 141 -2.32 -21.84 11.55
N THR A 142 -0.99 -21.83 11.39
CA THR A 142 -0.32 -20.93 10.44
C THR A 142 -0.39 -21.40 8.99
N GLN A 143 -0.48 -22.70 8.72
CA GLN A 143 -0.58 -23.21 7.34
C GLN A 143 -1.80 -22.64 6.57
N GLN A 144 -2.88 -22.32 7.28
CA GLN A 144 -4.05 -21.70 6.66
C GLN A 144 -3.84 -20.21 6.35
N ILE A 145 -2.94 -19.56 7.09
CA ILE A 145 -2.56 -18.16 6.88
C ILE A 145 -1.62 -18.05 5.67
N ASP A 146 -0.66 -18.96 5.51
CA ASP A 146 0.38 -18.85 4.48
C ASP A 146 -0.15 -18.88 3.03
N ASN A 147 -1.17 -19.67 2.76
CA ASN A 147 -1.80 -19.71 1.42
C ASN A 147 -2.52 -18.38 1.10
N ASN A 148 -3.21 -17.80 2.08
CA ASN A 148 -3.88 -16.51 1.92
C ASN A 148 -2.86 -15.37 1.82
N THR A 149 -1.70 -15.49 2.48
CA THR A 149 -0.61 -14.50 2.37
C THR A 149 -0.07 -14.42 0.95
N ARG A 150 0.16 -15.55 0.27
CA ARG A 150 0.64 -15.56 -1.13
C ARG A 150 -0.37 -14.92 -2.08
N ALA A 151 -1.65 -15.26 -1.94
CA ALA A 151 -2.71 -14.66 -2.74
C ALA A 151 -2.83 -13.15 -2.50
N THR A 152 -2.80 -12.72 -1.24
CA THR A 152 -2.78 -11.30 -0.86
C THR A 152 -1.57 -10.58 -1.47
N PHE A 153 -0.39 -11.19 -1.42
CA PHE A 153 0.82 -10.60 -1.99
C PHE A 153 0.72 -10.41 -3.51
N LEU A 154 0.19 -11.40 -4.23
CA LEU A 154 -0.07 -11.30 -5.68
C LEU A 154 -1.11 -10.22 -6.01
N LEU A 155 -2.19 -10.12 -5.22
CA LEU A 155 -3.21 -9.09 -5.38
C LEU A 155 -2.65 -7.68 -5.11
N CYS A 156 -1.80 -7.52 -4.10
CA CYS A 156 -1.11 -6.26 -3.81
C CYS A 156 -0.14 -5.87 -4.95
N LEU A 157 0.60 -6.83 -5.50
CA LEU A 157 1.47 -6.58 -6.66
C LEU A 157 0.66 -6.16 -7.88
N LEU A 158 -0.45 -6.83 -8.14
CA LEU A 158 -1.35 -6.51 -9.25
C LEU A 158 -1.98 -5.11 -9.07
N SER A 159 -2.48 -4.80 -7.87
CA SER A 159 -3.09 -3.50 -7.59
C SER A 159 -2.07 -2.36 -7.69
N LEU A 160 -0.84 -2.57 -7.21
CA LEU A 160 0.26 -1.62 -7.36
C LEU A 160 0.60 -1.40 -8.85
N GLY A 161 0.69 -2.47 -9.64
CA GLY A 161 0.93 -2.38 -11.07
C GLY A 161 -0.16 -1.56 -11.78
N ILE A 162 -1.44 -1.84 -11.49
CA ILE A 162 -2.57 -1.10 -12.05
C ILE A 162 -2.53 0.38 -11.64
N ALA A 163 -2.24 0.68 -10.38
CA ALA A 163 -2.14 2.05 -9.89
C ALA A 163 -1.03 2.85 -10.60
N ILE A 164 0.14 2.23 -10.83
CA ILE A 164 1.25 2.86 -11.57
C ILE A 164 0.87 3.13 -13.03
N VAL A 165 0.18 2.18 -13.67
CA VAL A 165 -0.28 2.33 -15.07
C VAL A 165 -1.31 3.46 -15.17
N ILE A 166 -2.33 3.47 -14.31
CA ILE A 166 -3.35 4.52 -14.28
C ILE A 166 -2.71 5.87 -13.96
N GLY A 167 -1.82 5.92 -12.97
CA GLY A 167 -1.11 7.15 -12.59
C GLY A 167 -0.29 7.73 -13.75
N ASN A 168 0.51 6.91 -14.42
CA ASN A 168 1.28 7.34 -15.59
C ASN A 168 0.40 7.74 -16.77
N PHE A 169 -0.69 7.01 -17.01
CA PHE A 169 -1.64 7.31 -18.07
C PHE A 169 -2.29 8.68 -17.85
N THR A 170 -2.84 8.91 -16.66
CA THR A 170 -3.49 10.17 -16.28
C THR A 170 -2.51 11.33 -16.26
N ALA A 171 -1.31 11.14 -15.70
CA ALA A 171 -0.28 12.18 -15.66
C ALA A 171 0.11 12.64 -17.07
N ASN A 172 0.34 11.71 -17.99
CA ASN A 172 0.69 12.08 -19.37
C ASN A 172 -0.47 12.68 -20.16
N ARG A 173 -1.71 12.25 -19.91
CA ARG A 173 -2.92 12.76 -20.59
C ARG A 173 -3.30 14.18 -20.17
N ILE A 174 -2.94 14.61 -18.96
CA ILE A 174 -3.30 15.94 -18.44
C ILE A 174 -2.10 16.89 -18.46
N ALA A 175 -0.93 16.46 -17.96
CA ALA A 175 0.20 17.37 -17.78
C ALA A 175 0.81 17.81 -19.12
N ARG A 176 0.88 16.93 -20.12
CA ARG A 176 1.48 17.28 -21.43
C ARG A 176 0.70 18.39 -22.16
N PRO A 177 -0.64 18.33 -22.31
CA PRO A 177 -1.41 19.43 -22.89
C PRO A 177 -1.27 20.75 -22.12
N LEU A 178 -1.27 20.70 -20.79
CA LEU A 178 -1.13 21.90 -19.96
C LEU A 178 0.24 22.56 -20.13
N LEU A 179 1.29 21.76 -20.22
CA LEU A 179 2.64 22.28 -20.48
C LEU A 179 2.72 22.92 -21.88
N ARG A 180 2.14 22.29 -22.91
CA ARG A 180 2.07 22.87 -24.26
C ARG A 180 1.34 24.21 -24.28
N LEU A 181 0.20 24.33 -23.58
CA LEU A 181 -0.53 25.60 -23.44
C LEU A 181 0.32 26.66 -22.74
N CYS A 182 1.08 26.27 -21.70
CA CYS A 182 1.96 27.17 -20.97
C CYS A 182 3.09 27.69 -21.87
N ASP A 183 3.71 26.80 -22.65
CA ASP A 183 4.78 27.14 -23.59
C ASP A 183 4.25 28.04 -24.73
N ALA A 184 3.10 27.72 -25.31
CA ALA A 184 2.45 28.55 -26.32
C ALA A 184 2.06 29.95 -25.78
N SER A 185 1.57 30.01 -24.54
CA SER A 185 1.26 31.29 -23.88
C SER A 185 2.51 32.15 -23.68
N ARG A 186 3.64 31.55 -23.35
CA ARG A 186 4.93 32.26 -23.26
C ARG A 186 5.39 32.76 -24.63
N ALA A 187 5.26 31.95 -25.68
CA ALA A 187 5.60 32.37 -27.04
C ALA A 187 4.79 33.60 -27.49
N ILE A 188 3.48 33.63 -27.20
CA ILE A 188 2.64 34.82 -27.44
C ILE A 188 3.14 36.03 -26.65
N ALA A 189 3.53 35.85 -25.38
CA ALA A 189 4.05 36.93 -24.56
C ALA A 189 5.39 37.50 -25.08
N ASP A 190 6.21 36.65 -25.71
CA ASP A 190 7.47 37.03 -26.36
C ASP A 190 7.27 37.64 -27.77
N GLY A 191 6.02 37.72 -28.25
CA GLY A 191 5.64 38.36 -29.50
C GLY A 191 5.43 37.42 -30.68
N ASP A 192 5.56 36.10 -30.49
CA ASP A 192 5.21 35.11 -31.50
C ASP A 192 3.69 34.81 -31.42
N LEU A 193 2.93 35.52 -32.26
CA LEU A 193 1.47 35.44 -32.29
C LEU A 193 0.93 34.30 -33.15
N ASP A 194 1.80 33.51 -33.80
CA ASP A 194 1.39 32.40 -34.67
C ASP A 194 1.44 31.06 -33.91
N GLN A 195 0.64 30.98 -32.85
CA GLN A 195 0.58 29.81 -31.98
C GLN A 195 -0.81 29.16 -32.05
N ASP A 196 -0.83 27.85 -32.31
CA ASP A 196 -2.03 27.00 -32.28
C ASP A 196 -1.75 25.79 -31.37
N VAL A 197 -2.69 25.49 -30.49
CA VAL A 197 -2.61 24.36 -29.58
C VAL A 197 -3.65 23.31 -29.94
N GLU A 198 -3.19 22.06 -30.10
CA GLU A 198 -4.04 20.92 -30.39
C GLU A 198 -5.15 20.74 -29.35
N VAL A 199 -6.37 20.61 -29.86
CA VAL A 199 -7.58 20.39 -29.07
C VAL A 199 -7.59 18.95 -28.52
N ASN A 200 -7.74 18.81 -27.20
CA ASN A 200 -7.70 17.51 -26.51
C ASN A 200 -9.10 16.92 -26.30
N ASN A 201 -9.17 15.61 -26.04
CA ASN A 201 -10.44 14.89 -25.80
C ASN A 201 -11.03 15.10 -24.40
N ILE A 202 -10.27 15.65 -23.46
CA ILE A 202 -10.77 16.00 -22.12
C ILE A 202 -11.53 17.31 -22.26
N GLU A 203 -12.80 17.33 -21.88
CA GLU A 203 -13.72 18.45 -22.15
C GLU A 203 -13.20 19.78 -21.59
N GLU A 204 -12.65 19.79 -20.37
CA GLU A 204 -12.08 21.00 -19.78
C GLU A 204 -10.83 21.49 -20.53
N LEU A 205 -9.98 20.57 -20.99
CA LEU A 205 -8.80 20.92 -21.81
C LEU A 205 -9.18 21.33 -23.23
N HIS A 206 -10.26 20.77 -23.77
CA HIS A 206 -10.84 21.14 -25.05
C HIS A 206 -11.29 22.60 -25.03
N VAL A 207 -12.12 22.95 -24.05
CA VAL A 207 -12.63 24.32 -23.87
C VAL A 207 -11.48 25.30 -23.64
N LEU A 208 -10.47 24.91 -22.85
CA LEU A 208 -9.30 25.73 -22.61
C LEU A 208 -8.46 25.97 -23.87
N ALA A 209 -8.18 24.92 -24.66
CA ALA A 209 -7.44 25.04 -25.91
C ALA A 209 -8.19 25.91 -26.94
N GLN A 210 -9.50 25.71 -27.08
CA GLN A 210 -10.33 26.52 -27.98
C GLN A 210 -10.34 28.00 -27.59
N SER A 211 -10.48 28.28 -26.29
CA SER A 211 -10.44 29.65 -25.76
C SER A 211 -9.09 30.31 -26.00
N PHE A 212 -7.99 29.57 -25.82
CA PHE A 212 -6.63 30.03 -26.09
C PHE A 212 -6.43 30.36 -27.57
N ASN A 213 -6.80 29.46 -28.48
CA ASN A 213 -6.66 29.68 -29.93
C ASN A 213 -7.50 30.87 -30.39
N GLN A 214 -8.72 31.03 -29.88
CA GLN A 214 -9.56 32.18 -30.20
C GLN A 214 -8.93 33.51 -29.74
N MET A 215 -8.31 33.53 -28.56
CA MET A 215 -7.57 34.71 -28.07
C MET A 215 -6.35 35.00 -28.93
N SER A 216 -5.57 33.98 -29.29
CA SER A 216 -4.39 34.09 -30.18
C SER A 216 -4.78 34.73 -31.53
N ASP A 217 -5.84 34.21 -32.15
CA ASP A 217 -6.43 34.73 -33.40
C ASP A 217 -6.83 36.20 -33.31
N GLN A 218 -7.46 36.60 -32.20
CA GLN A 218 -7.88 37.98 -31.97
C GLN A 218 -6.67 38.90 -31.82
N LEU A 219 -5.63 38.46 -31.12
CA LEU A 219 -4.38 39.21 -30.96
C LEU A 219 -3.67 39.41 -32.31
N GLN A 220 -3.56 38.33 -33.10
CA GLN A 220 -2.94 38.38 -34.43
C GLN A 220 -3.70 39.34 -35.36
N LYS A 221 -5.04 39.32 -35.34
CA LYS A 221 -5.88 40.27 -36.10
C LYS A 221 -5.66 41.71 -35.63
N ALA A 222 -5.60 41.95 -34.32
CA ALA A 222 -5.38 43.28 -33.78
C ALA A 222 -4.00 43.84 -34.18
N ASP A 223 -2.96 43.02 -34.17
CA ASP A 223 -1.61 43.45 -34.57
C ASP A 223 -1.49 43.72 -36.08
N ARG A 224 -2.15 42.91 -36.92
CA ARG A 224 -2.28 43.20 -38.37
C ARG A 224 -2.99 44.52 -38.62
N LEU A 225 -4.14 44.77 -37.97
CA LEU A 225 -4.86 46.03 -38.10
C LEU A 225 -4.03 47.23 -37.65
N LYS A 226 -3.26 47.10 -36.56
CA LYS A 226 -2.33 48.12 -36.10
C LYS A 226 -1.29 48.43 -37.17
N THR A 227 -0.70 47.40 -37.77
CA THR A 227 0.35 47.52 -38.80
C THR A 227 -0.19 48.15 -40.08
N ASP A 228 -1.36 47.72 -40.54
CA ASP A 228 -2.04 48.28 -41.72
C ASP A 228 -2.42 49.75 -41.51
N PHE A 229 -2.92 50.09 -40.33
CA PHE A 229 -3.24 51.48 -39.97
C PHE A 229 -2.00 52.38 -40.00
N LEU A 230 -0.90 51.94 -39.39
CA LEU A 230 0.37 52.68 -39.41
C LEU A 230 0.92 52.86 -40.82
N SER A 231 0.82 51.82 -41.66
CA SER A 231 1.23 51.86 -43.07
C SER A 231 0.38 52.87 -43.87
N ASN A 232 -0.94 52.80 -43.74
CA ASN A 232 -1.87 53.68 -44.43
C ASN A 232 -1.67 55.15 -44.04
N ILE A 233 -1.58 55.45 -42.74
CA ILE A 233 -1.30 56.82 -42.27
C ILE A 233 0.04 57.32 -42.79
N SER A 234 1.08 56.50 -42.77
CA SER A 234 2.40 56.88 -43.27
C SER A 234 2.34 57.27 -44.75
N HIS A 235 1.58 56.52 -45.55
CA HIS A 235 1.37 56.81 -46.96
C HIS A 235 0.57 58.11 -47.18
N GLU A 236 -0.52 58.30 -46.42
CA GLU A 236 -1.37 59.48 -46.51
C GLU A 236 -0.67 60.76 -46.04
N LEU A 237 0.25 60.69 -45.07
CA LEU A 237 1.03 61.85 -44.62
C LEU A 237 2.17 62.21 -45.57
N LYS A 238 2.79 61.22 -46.23
CA LYS A 238 3.90 61.44 -47.16
C LYS A 238 3.48 62.27 -48.37
N THR A 239 2.28 62.03 -48.89
CA THR A 239 1.72 62.71 -50.07
C THR A 239 1.59 64.23 -49.89
N PRO A 240 0.90 64.76 -48.86
CA PRO A 240 0.79 66.21 -48.64
C PRO A 240 2.14 66.82 -48.25
N LEU A 241 3.01 66.11 -47.52
CA LEU A 241 4.36 66.58 -47.22
C LEU A 241 5.18 66.80 -48.49
N VAL A 242 5.14 65.87 -49.45
CA VAL A 242 5.81 66.03 -50.76
C VAL A 242 5.28 67.25 -51.51
N SER A 243 3.97 67.50 -51.46
CA SER A 243 3.37 68.71 -52.04
C SER A 243 3.86 69.99 -51.35
N ILE A 244 3.93 70.04 -50.02
CA ILE A 244 4.46 71.18 -49.26
C ILE A 244 5.94 71.41 -49.57
N LEU A 245 6.75 70.34 -49.64
CA LEU A 245 8.14 70.40 -50.09
C LEU A 245 8.26 70.92 -51.54
N GLY A 246 7.32 70.56 -52.40
CA GLY A 246 7.22 71.10 -53.76
C GLY A 246 6.96 72.61 -53.75
N PHE A 247 5.98 73.07 -52.98
CA PHE A 247 5.64 74.49 -52.86
C PHE A 247 6.78 75.32 -52.24
N THR A 248 7.41 74.83 -51.18
CA THR A 248 8.56 75.50 -50.55
C THR A 248 9.73 75.65 -51.54
N LYS A 249 10.05 74.62 -52.33
CA LYS A 249 11.06 74.71 -53.40
C LYS A 249 10.70 75.73 -54.49
N VAL A 250 9.42 75.81 -54.89
CA VAL A 250 8.97 76.80 -55.88
C VAL A 250 9.04 78.22 -55.31
N ILE A 251 8.65 78.40 -54.05
CA ILE A 251 8.75 79.69 -53.35
C ILE A 251 10.21 80.11 -53.24
N ASP A 252 11.10 79.21 -52.80
CA ASP A 252 12.54 79.47 -52.68
C ASP A 252 13.15 79.86 -54.03
N LYS A 253 12.84 79.12 -55.10
CA LYS A 253 13.30 79.45 -56.46
C LYS A 253 12.76 80.80 -56.95
N LYS A 254 11.45 81.07 -56.78
CA LYS A 254 10.87 82.37 -57.15
C LYS A 254 11.43 83.51 -56.31
N PHE A 255 11.73 83.25 -55.04
CA PHE A 255 12.36 84.21 -54.15
C PHE A 255 13.77 84.52 -54.64
N ASP A 256 14.57 83.53 -55.02
CA ASP A 256 15.87 83.75 -55.64
C ASP A 256 15.78 84.51 -56.97
N ASP A 257 14.84 84.16 -57.84
CA ASP A 257 14.60 84.87 -59.11
C ASP A 257 14.21 86.35 -58.91
N VAL A 258 13.51 86.68 -57.81
CA VAL A 258 13.07 88.04 -57.48
C VAL A 258 14.11 88.80 -56.64
N ALA A 259 14.79 88.11 -55.72
CA ALA A 259 15.79 88.69 -54.84
C ALA A 259 17.12 88.95 -55.57
N ALA A 260 17.51 88.10 -56.53
CA ALA A 260 18.75 88.26 -57.28
C ALA A 260 18.85 89.62 -58.03
N PRO A 261 17.81 90.10 -58.72
CA PRO A 261 17.78 91.46 -59.28
C PRO A 261 17.81 92.57 -58.20
N LEU A 262 17.18 92.34 -57.05
CA LEU A 262 17.08 93.32 -55.96
C LEU A 262 18.37 93.47 -55.14
N SER A 263 19.29 92.49 -55.21
CA SER A 263 20.63 92.58 -54.59
C SER A 263 21.46 93.76 -55.11
N GLY A 264 21.18 94.24 -56.33
CA GLY A 264 21.83 95.40 -56.95
C GLY A 264 21.25 96.76 -56.52
N VAL A 265 20.20 96.78 -55.70
CA VAL A 265 19.57 98.02 -55.21
C VAL A 265 20.30 98.46 -53.92
N GLU A 266 20.89 99.67 -53.93
CA GLU A 266 21.62 100.26 -52.78
C GLU A 266 20.69 100.78 -51.66
N ASP A 267 19.63 100.05 -51.31
CA ASP A 267 18.79 100.34 -50.14
C ASP A 267 19.13 99.39 -48.98
N LYS A 268 19.70 99.96 -47.91
CA LYS A 268 20.12 99.22 -46.71
C LYS A 268 18.98 98.48 -45.99
N LYS A 269 17.73 98.94 -46.09
CA LYS A 269 16.58 98.21 -45.51
C LYS A 269 16.27 96.96 -46.33
N ILE A 270 16.29 97.07 -47.65
CA ILE A 270 15.98 95.97 -48.58
C ILE A 270 17.01 94.85 -48.45
N GLN A 271 18.32 95.17 -48.40
CA GLN A 271 19.36 94.16 -48.24
C GLN A 271 19.30 93.42 -46.88
N ARG A 272 18.90 94.11 -45.79
CA ARG A 272 18.73 93.46 -44.47
C ARG A 272 17.57 92.47 -44.46
N SER A 273 16.44 92.80 -45.07
CA SER A 273 15.26 91.92 -45.13
C SER A 273 15.51 90.69 -45.99
N ILE A 274 16.20 90.81 -47.12
CA ILE A 274 16.59 89.65 -47.96
C ILE A 274 17.52 88.71 -47.18
N LYS A 275 18.48 89.25 -46.42
CA LYS A 275 19.41 88.44 -45.62
C LYS A 275 18.71 87.67 -44.48
N GLN A 276 17.79 88.31 -43.75
CA GLN A 276 17.03 87.64 -42.68
C GLN A 276 16.19 86.46 -43.17
N ILE A 277 15.61 86.57 -44.37
CA ILE A 277 14.77 85.51 -44.94
C ILE A 277 15.61 84.32 -45.44
N LYS A 278 16.83 84.53 -45.94
CA LYS A 278 17.73 83.45 -46.36
C LYS A 278 18.40 82.67 -45.21
N GLU A 279 18.44 83.25 -44.01
CA GLU A 279 19.07 82.68 -42.82
C GLU A 279 18.08 81.94 -41.89
N THR A 280 16.80 81.86 -42.24
CA THR A 280 15.73 81.16 -41.47
C THR A 280 15.28 79.90 -42.20
#